data_AF-A0A8S3YV97-F1
#
_entry.id   AF-A0A8S3YV97-F1
#
_cell.length_a   1.000
_cell.length_b   1.000
_cell.length_c   1.000
_cell.angle_alpha   90.00
_cell.angle_beta   90.00
_cell.angle_gamma   90.00
#
_symmetry.space_group_name_H-M   'P 1'
#
loop_
_entity.id
_entity.type
_entity.pdbx_description
1 polymer ?
#
loop_
_entity_poly.entity_id
_entity_poly.type
_entity_poly.pdbx_seq_one_letter_code
_entity_poly.pdbx_strand_id
1 'polypeptide(L)'
;MAASVRKLILLPITQYSRRTSLSYLMLARHYAAPAKKIVGKVSAQSAQKSKLQVETDPEKLLKYCCGACIYVDGKDPEIKADSEYPDWLWTLHTERSPRDLSELDPMTPEYWVQISRFTKNRNKRVWKRLQKLKDIQYPDDKIGVS
;
A
#
# COMPACT_ATOMS: atom_id res chain seq x y z
N MET A 1 -77.67 -9.28 1.31
CA MET A 1 -76.37 -9.70 1.88
C MET A 1 -75.38 -9.66 0.72
N ALA A 2 -74.60 -8.59 0.58
CA ALA A 2 -73.20 -8.55 1.06
C ALA A 2 -72.36 -9.67 0.41
N ALA A 3 -71.21 -9.45 -0.21
CA ALA A 3 -70.43 -8.26 -0.50
C ALA A 3 -69.51 -8.60 -1.68
N SER A 4 -69.25 -7.59 -2.52
CA SER A 4 -68.21 -7.60 -3.54
C SER A 4 -66.85 -7.96 -2.93
N VAL A 5 -66.30 -9.12 -3.27
CA VAL A 5 -64.91 -9.45 -2.94
C VAL A 5 -64.02 -8.68 -3.90
N ARG A 6 -63.59 -7.49 -3.47
CA ARG A 6 -62.56 -6.71 -4.16
C ARG A 6 -61.33 -7.59 -4.35
N LYS A 7 -60.94 -7.86 -5.59
CA LYS A 7 -59.59 -8.37 -5.91
C LYS A 7 -58.58 -7.34 -5.40
N LEU A 8 -58.04 -7.57 -4.22
CA LEU A 8 -56.85 -6.88 -3.74
C LEU A 8 -55.68 -7.39 -4.59
N ILE A 9 -55.43 -6.69 -5.69
CA ILE A 9 -54.20 -6.80 -6.45
C ILE A 9 -53.10 -6.31 -5.51
N LEU A 10 -52.39 -7.25 -4.89
CA LEU A 10 -51.11 -6.98 -4.26
C LEU A 10 -50.15 -6.56 -5.39
N LEU A 11 -50.06 -5.25 -5.61
CA LEU A 11 -48.99 -4.67 -6.41
C LEU A 11 -47.67 -5.14 -5.77
N PRO A 12 -46.77 -5.80 -6.52
CA PRO A 12 -45.45 -6.10 -5.98
C PRO A 12 -44.84 -4.76 -5.61
N ILE A 13 -44.49 -4.62 -4.34
CA ILE A 13 -43.67 -3.54 -3.82
C ILE A 13 -42.48 -3.46 -4.77
N THR A 14 -42.54 -2.48 -5.68
CA THR A 14 -41.47 -2.21 -6.62
C THR A 14 -40.27 -2.03 -5.74
N GLN A 15 -39.34 -2.98 -5.84
CA GLN A 15 -38.03 -2.87 -5.25
C GLN A 15 -37.54 -1.50 -5.66
N TYR A 16 -37.50 -0.61 -4.68
CA TYR A 16 -36.96 0.71 -4.83
C TYR A 16 -35.48 0.49 -5.13
N SER A 17 -35.21 0.37 -6.43
CA SER A 17 -33.92 0.24 -7.04
C SER A 17 -33.21 1.56 -6.77
N ARG A 18 -32.63 1.68 -5.56
CA ARG A 18 -31.44 2.51 -5.38
C ARG A 18 -30.25 1.75 -5.97
N ARG A 19 -30.33 1.38 -7.26
CA ARG A 19 -29.13 1.41 -8.10
C ARG A 19 -28.87 2.89 -8.37
N THR A 20 -28.35 3.59 -7.35
CA THR A 20 -27.64 4.83 -7.61
C THR A 20 -26.45 4.44 -8.47
N SER A 21 -26.60 4.74 -9.76
CA SER A 21 -25.66 4.54 -10.84
C SER A 21 -24.41 5.40 -10.64
N LEU A 22 -23.63 5.10 -9.61
CA LEU A 22 -22.27 5.62 -9.42
C LEU A 22 -21.26 4.80 -10.26
N SER A 23 -21.69 4.36 -11.44
CA SER A 23 -20.86 3.70 -12.45
C SER A 23 -20.44 4.67 -13.57
N TYR A 24 -20.76 5.96 -13.46
CA TYR A 24 -20.48 6.95 -14.51
C TYR A 24 -19.29 7.89 -14.23
N LEU A 25 -18.72 7.88 -13.00
CA LEU A 25 -17.54 8.71 -12.65
C LEU A 25 -16.25 7.89 -12.47
N MET A 26 -16.21 6.65 -12.95
CA MET A 26 -14.95 6.02 -13.31
C MET A 26 -14.63 6.44 -14.75
N LEU A 27 -14.34 7.73 -14.96
CA LEU A 27 -13.53 8.15 -16.10
C LEU A 27 -12.16 7.53 -15.90
N ALA A 28 -12.05 6.31 -16.41
CA ALA A 28 -10.83 5.59 -16.45
C ALA A 28 -9.83 6.44 -17.27
N ARG A 29 -8.78 6.91 -16.60
CA ARG A 29 -7.69 7.67 -17.23
C ARG A 29 -6.92 6.70 -18.13
N HIS A 30 -7.45 6.42 -19.31
CA HIS A 30 -6.86 5.62 -20.37
C HIS A 30 -5.97 6.48 -21.29
N TYR A 31 -5.20 7.41 -20.73
CA TYR A 31 -4.29 8.26 -21.52
C TYR A 31 -2.97 7.57 -21.88
N ALA A 32 -2.74 6.34 -21.43
CA ALA A 32 -1.64 5.52 -21.88
C ALA A 32 -2.22 4.27 -22.56
N ALA A 33 -2.05 4.16 -23.88
CA ALA A 33 -2.21 2.88 -24.55
C ALA A 33 -1.31 1.84 -23.84
N PRO A 34 -1.75 0.59 -23.64
CA PRO A 34 -0.87 -0.44 -23.11
C PRO A 34 0.29 -0.57 -24.09
N ALA A 35 1.47 -0.10 -23.69
CA ALA A 35 2.67 -0.20 -24.49
C ALA A 35 2.86 -1.69 -24.81
N LYS A 36 2.74 -2.03 -26.10
CA LYS A 36 3.17 -3.33 -26.61
C LYS A 36 4.60 -3.49 -26.13
N LYS A 37 4.88 -4.52 -25.32
CA LYS A 37 6.24 -4.89 -24.95
C LYS A 37 6.96 -5.28 -26.24
N ILE A 38 7.56 -4.30 -26.89
CA ILE A 38 8.54 -4.55 -27.94
C ILE A 38 9.70 -5.20 -27.20
N VAL A 39 9.87 -6.50 -27.41
CA VAL A 39 11.07 -7.25 -27.04
C VAL A 39 12.19 -6.76 -27.95
N GLY A 40 12.56 -5.50 -27.75
CA GLY A 40 13.66 -4.82 -28.41
C GLY A 40 14.89 -5.05 -27.55
N LYS A 41 15.86 -5.74 -28.13
CA LYS A 41 17.15 -6.13 -27.58
C LYS A 41 18.08 -4.93 -27.39
N VAL A 42 17.57 -3.83 -26.84
CA VAL A 42 18.38 -2.80 -26.19
C VAL A 42 18.31 -3.16 -24.72
N SER A 43 19.20 -4.05 -24.31
CA SER A 43 19.58 -4.13 -22.91
C SER A 43 19.93 -2.71 -22.51
N ALA A 44 19.06 -2.06 -21.73
CA ALA A 44 19.49 -1.08 -20.77
C ALA A 44 20.65 -1.79 -20.05
N GLN A 45 21.88 -1.51 -20.48
CA GLN A 45 23.07 -1.88 -19.73
C GLN A 45 22.77 -1.28 -18.38
N SER A 46 22.47 -2.19 -17.47
CA SER A 46 22.00 -1.90 -16.14
C SER A 46 22.95 -0.85 -15.62
N ALA A 47 22.43 0.36 -15.39
CA ALA A 47 23.13 1.36 -14.61
C ALA A 47 23.40 0.69 -13.27
N GLN A 48 24.57 0.04 -13.16
CA GLN A 48 24.92 -0.73 -12.00
C GLN A 48 25.07 0.29 -10.90
N LYS A 49 24.25 0.16 -9.86
CA LYS A 49 24.34 1.03 -8.69
C LYS A 49 25.77 0.94 -8.18
N SER A 50 26.52 2.03 -8.29
CA SER A 50 27.87 2.09 -7.76
C SER A 50 27.80 1.86 -6.25
N LYS A 51 28.48 0.82 -5.78
CA LYS A 51 28.61 0.56 -4.34
C LYS A 51 29.72 1.48 -3.83
N LEU A 52 29.34 2.57 -3.19
CA LEU A 52 30.28 3.46 -2.51
C LEU A 52 30.95 2.69 -1.37
N GLN A 53 32.23 2.98 -1.15
CA GLN A 53 32.98 2.41 -0.02
C GLN A 53 32.42 3.00 1.27
N VAL A 54 32.17 2.14 2.26
CA VAL A 54 31.69 2.55 3.58
C VAL A 54 32.90 2.87 4.45
N GLU A 55 32.89 4.05 5.07
CA GLU A 55 33.92 4.46 6.01
C GLU A 55 33.99 3.49 7.20
N THR A 56 35.20 3.09 7.59
CA THR A 56 35.43 2.08 8.65
C THR A 56 36.07 2.69 9.92
N ASP A 57 36.54 3.93 9.84
CA ASP A 57 37.16 4.63 10.97
C ASP A 57 36.12 5.01 12.04
N PRO A 58 36.24 4.51 13.28
CA PRO A 58 35.26 4.79 14.34
C PRO A 58 35.21 6.26 14.76
N GLU A 59 36.33 6.98 14.76
CA GLU A 59 36.34 8.39 15.20
C GLU A 59 35.57 9.27 14.23
N LYS A 60 35.67 8.97 12.94
CA LYS A 60 34.93 9.66 11.88
C LYS A 60 33.43 9.35 11.96
N LEU A 61 33.06 8.09 12.21
CA LEU A 61 31.65 7.66 12.32
C LEU A 61 30.93 8.25 13.54
N LEU A 62 31.66 8.54 14.62
CA LEU A 62 31.09 9.19 15.81
C LEU A 62 30.88 10.70 15.63
N LYS A 63 31.74 11.37 14.84
CA LYS A 63 31.68 12.82 14.64
C LYS A 63 30.80 13.23 13.47
N TYR A 64 30.72 12.43 12.41
CA TYR A 64 30.05 12.79 11.16
C TYR A 64 28.97 11.78 10.77
N CYS A 65 27.89 12.27 10.17
CA CYS A 65 26.89 11.43 9.53
C CYS A 65 27.37 11.02 8.12
N CYS A 66 28.24 10.00 8.08
CA CYS A 66 28.87 9.54 6.85
C CYS A 66 27.82 9.10 5.81
N GLY A 67 27.90 9.68 4.59
CA GLY A 67 27.02 9.35 3.47
C GLY A 67 25.70 10.12 3.42
N ALA A 68 25.54 11.15 4.26
CA ALA A 68 24.39 12.05 4.16
C ALA A 68 24.55 13.08 3.03
N CYS A 69 25.79 13.42 2.64
CA CYS A 69 26.04 14.32 1.53
C CYS A 69 26.05 13.57 0.18
N ILE A 70 25.29 14.08 -0.80
CA ILE A 70 25.21 13.53 -2.16
C ILE A 70 26.07 14.29 -3.18
N TYR A 71 26.63 15.44 -2.80
CA TYR A 71 27.42 16.30 -3.67
C TYR A 71 28.88 15.87 -3.68
N VAL A 72 29.53 16.00 -4.83
CA VAL A 72 30.96 15.63 -5.00
C VAL A 72 31.88 16.53 -4.16
N ASP A 73 31.59 17.83 -4.12
CA ASP A 73 32.41 18.83 -3.41
C ASP A 73 31.89 19.13 -1.99
N GLY A 74 30.86 18.41 -1.54
CA GLY A 74 30.24 18.63 -0.25
C GLY A 74 30.94 17.85 0.86
N LYS A 75 30.86 18.37 2.09
CA LYS A 75 31.27 17.65 3.30
C LYS A 75 30.06 17.05 3.99
N ASP A 76 30.24 15.90 4.64
CA ASP A 76 29.20 15.30 5.46
C ASP A 76 28.91 16.18 6.69
N PRO A 77 27.64 16.26 7.14
CA PRO A 77 27.26 17.04 8.29
C PRO A 77 27.82 16.43 9.59
N GLU A 78 28.29 17.30 10.48
CA GLU A 78 28.77 16.93 11.81
C GLU A 78 27.60 16.69 12.78
N ILE A 79 27.76 15.70 13.66
CA ILE A 79 26.80 15.37 14.72
C ILE A 79 27.01 16.36 15.87
N LYS A 80 25.97 17.13 16.17
CA LYS A 80 25.97 18.17 17.22
C LYS A 80 25.61 17.57 18.58
N ALA A 81 25.70 18.40 19.62
CA ALA A 81 25.22 18.02 20.95
C ALA A 81 23.69 17.90 20.98
N ASP A 82 23.16 17.05 21.86
CA ASP A 82 21.72 16.73 21.96
C ASP A 82 20.83 17.98 22.15
N SER A 83 21.34 19.01 22.84
CA SER A 83 20.63 20.27 23.09
C SER A 83 20.35 21.12 21.84
N GLU A 84 21.08 20.88 20.75
CA GLU A 84 20.85 21.59 19.48
C GLU A 84 19.70 20.99 18.68
N TYR A 85 19.34 19.74 18.99
CA TYR A 85 18.24 19.05 18.33
C TYR A 85 16.93 19.28 19.09
N PRO A 86 15.80 19.39 18.38
CA PRO A 86 14.52 19.63 19.01
C PRO A 86 14.04 18.42 19.83
N ASP A 87 13.36 18.68 20.95
CA ASP A 87 12.93 17.65 21.91
C ASP A 87 12.11 16.51 21.30
N TRP A 88 11.32 16.79 20.26
CA TRP A 88 10.48 15.78 19.61
C TRP A 88 11.29 14.62 19.03
N LEU A 89 12.56 14.82 18.67
CA LEU A 89 13.44 13.78 18.14
C LEU A 89 13.56 12.60 19.11
N TRP A 90 13.66 12.90 20.40
CA TRP A 90 13.84 11.92 21.48
C TRP A 90 12.52 11.27 21.92
N THR A 91 11.39 11.77 21.43
CA THR A 91 10.05 11.21 21.69
C THR A 91 9.59 10.21 20.64
N LEU A 92 10.37 10.03 19.56
CA LEU A 92 10.03 9.11 18.48
C LEU A 92 10.09 7.65 18.91
N HIS A 93 9.20 6.84 18.32
CA HIS A 93 9.20 5.40 18.49
C HIS A 93 10.32 4.76 17.66
N THR A 94 11.37 4.28 18.32
CA THR A 94 12.57 3.72 17.68
C THR A 94 12.45 2.22 17.38
N GLU A 95 11.45 1.53 17.95
CA GLU A 95 11.34 0.10 17.73
C GLU A 95 10.87 -0.23 16.31
N ARG A 96 11.39 -1.33 15.77
CA ARG A 96 11.02 -1.81 14.44
C ARG A 96 9.56 -2.24 14.35
N SER A 97 9.00 -2.72 15.47
CA SER A 97 7.61 -3.15 15.51
C SER A 97 6.69 -1.93 15.49
N PRO A 98 5.60 -1.94 14.69
CA PRO A 98 4.52 -0.99 14.91
C PRO A 98 4.03 -1.08 16.36
N ARG A 99 3.69 0.06 16.96
CA ARG A 99 2.98 0.14 18.25
C ARG A 99 1.78 -0.79 18.26
N ASP A 100 1.41 -1.33 19.41
CA ASP A 100 0.29 -2.27 19.47
C ASP A 100 -1.05 -1.55 19.37
N LEU A 101 -2.05 -2.21 18.77
CA LEU A 101 -3.37 -1.60 18.55
C LEU A 101 -4.08 -1.22 19.86
N SER A 102 -3.79 -1.93 20.95
CA SER A 102 -4.33 -1.65 22.28
C SER A 102 -3.75 -0.39 22.94
N GLU A 103 -2.57 0.05 22.50
CA GLU A 103 -1.89 1.23 23.04
C GLU A 103 -2.33 2.52 22.33
N LEU A 104 -2.84 2.40 21.11
CA LEU A 104 -3.30 3.55 20.33
C LEU A 104 -4.70 3.98 20.75
N ASP A 105 -4.87 5.30 20.87
CA ASP A 105 -6.17 5.92 21.13
C ASP A 105 -7.07 5.84 19.88
N PRO A 106 -8.29 5.25 19.96
CA PRO A 106 -9.26 5.18 18.88
C PRO A 106 -9.70 6.54 18.31
N MET A 107 -9.54 7.63 19.07
CA MET A 107 -9.88 8.98 18.61
C MET A 107 -8.80 9.57 17.70
N THR A 108 -7.62 8.95 17.61
CA THR A 108 -6.54 9.38 16.73
C THR A 108 -6.61 8.70 15.35
N PRO A 109 -6.18 9.38 14.27
CA PRO A 109 -6.15 8.78 12.94
C PRO A 109 -5.17 7.60 12.83
N GLU A 110 -4.13 7.56 13.68
CA GLU A 110 -3.10 6.53 13.69
C GLU A 110 -3.69 5.13 13.91
N TYR A 111 -4.64 5.03 14.85
CA TYR A 111 -5.36 3.80 15.17
C TYR A 111 -6.03 3.20 13.94
N TRP A 112 -6.73 4.03 13.17
CA TRP A 112 -7.47 3.60 11.98
C TRP A 112 -6.56 3.25 10.81
N VAL A 113 -5.43 3.95 10.65
CA VAL A 113 -4.39 3.58 9.68
C VAL A 113 -3.85 2.19 10.00
N GLN A 114 -3.63 1.88 11.28
CA GLN A 114 -3.13 0.58 11.70
C GLN A 114 -4.15 -0.54 11.46
N ILE A 115 -5.43 -0.35 11.80
CA ILE A 115 -6.52 -1.29 11.46
C ILE A 115 -6.58 -1.56 9.96
N SER A 116 -6.44 -0.50 9.16
CA SER A 116 -6.45 -0.61 7.70
C SER A 116 -5.30 -1.46 7.18
N ARG A 117 -4.09 -1.33 7.76
CA ARG A 117 -2.94 -2.18 7.44
C ARG A 117 -3.21 -3.64 7.82
N PHE A 118 -3.79 -3.90 9.01
CA PHE A 118 -4.13 -5.27 9.42
C PHE A 118 -5.16 -5.92 8.51
N THR A 119 -6.18 -5.18 8.10
CA THR A 119 -7.21 -5.65 7.17
C THR A 119 -6.60 -5.98 5.80
N LYS A 120 -5.77 -5.09 5.26
CA LYS A 120 -5.04 -5.33 4.00
C LYS A 120 -4.17 -6.59 4.09
N ASN A 121 -3.44 -6.76 5.19
CA ASN A 121 -2.59 -7.93 5.41
C ASN A 121 -3.42 -9.22 5.51
N ARG A 122 -4.54 -9.20 6.24
CA ARG A 122 -5.49 -10.33 6.30
C ARG A 122 -6.01 -10.68 4.91
N ASN A 123 -6.49 -9.69 4.16
CA ASN A 123 -7.04 -9.90 2.83
C ASN A 123 -5.99 -10.45 1.87
N LYS A 124 -4.74 -9.98 1.95
CA LYS A 124 -3.62 -10.53 1.19
C LYS A 124 -3.38 -12.01 1.50
N ARG A 125 -3.45 -12.42 2.78
CA ARG A 125 -3.30 -13.84 3.16
C ARG A 125 -4.45 -14.69 2.63
N VAL A 126 -5.70 -14.22 2.77
CA VAL A 126 -6.89 -14.91 2.26
C VAL A 126 -6.82 -15.04 0.75
N TRP A 127 -6.48 -13.96 0.05
CA TRP A 127 -6.35 -13.94 -1.41
C TRP A 127 -5.32 -14.95 -1.92
N LYS A 128 -4.14 -15.03 -1.30
CA LYS A 128 -3.13 -16.05 -1.65
C LYS A 128 -3.65 -17.48 -1.47
N ARG A 129 -4.43 -17.75 -0.40
CA ARG A 129 -5.04 -19.07 -0.18
C ARG A 129 -6.09 -19.38 -1.23
N LEU A 130 -6.96 -18.42 -1.54
CA LEU A 130 -7.99 -18.58 -2.57
C LEU A 130 -7.38 -18.84 -3.94
N GLN A 131 -6.29 -18.14 -4.27
CA GLN A 131 -5.57 -18.38 -5.51
C GLN A 131 -4.99 -19.79 -5.56
N LYS A 132 -4.35 -20.25 -4.47
CA LYS A 132 -3.87 -21.64 -4.38
C LYS A 132 -5.00 -22.67 -4.54
N LEU A 133 -6.17 -22.42 -3.94
CA LEU A 133 -7.34 -23.29 -4.11
C LEU A 133 -7.84 -23.29 -5.55
N LYS A 134 -7.89 -22.12 -6.20
CA LYS A 134 -8.23 -22.00 -7.61
C LYS A 134 -7.27 -22.81 -8.47
N ASP A 135 -5.96 -22.71 -8.22
CA ASP A 135 -4.93 -23.43 -8.97
C ASP A 135 -5.04 -24.96 -8.78
N ILE A 136 -5.52 -25.44 -7.63
CA ILE A 136 -5.76 -26.86 -7.37
C ILE A 136 -7.03 -27.34 -8.09
N GLN A 137 -8.09 -26.53 -8.06
CA GLN A 137 -9.38 -26.89 -8.65
C GLN A 137 -9.36 -26.82 -10.19
N TYR A 138 -8.60 -25.89 -10.75
CA TYR A 138 -8.51 -25.62 -12.19
C TYR A 138 -7.05 -25.56 -12.62
N PRO A 139 -6.36 -26.72 -12.74
CA PRO A 139 -4.95 -26.75 -13.11
C PRO A 139 -4.71 -26.27 -14.56
N ASP A 140 -5.71 -26.45 -15.44
CA ASP A 140 -5.63 -26.06 -16.85
C ASP A 140 -5.61 -24.53 -17.03
N ASP A 141 -6.24 -23.75 -16.13
CA ASP A 141 -6.19 -22.27 -16.15
C ASP A 141 -4.75 -21.73 -15.94
N LYS A 142 -3.87 -22.52 -15.32
CA LYS A 142 -2.50 -22.13 -14.98
C LYS A 142 -1.53 -22.35 -16.15
N ILE A 143 -1.74 -23.43 -16.89
CA ILE A 143 -1.01 -23.76 -18.10
C ILE A 143 -1.80 -23.07 -19.20
N GLY A 144 -1.49 -21.82 -19.56
CA GLY A 144 -2.27 -21.06 -20.54
C GLY A 144 -2.35 -21.77 -21.91
N VAL A 145 -3.25 -22.74 -22.04
CA VAL A 145 -3.62 -23.41 -23.27
C VAL A 145 -4.68 -22.51 -23.89
N SER A 146 -4.18 -21.59 -24.71
CA SER A 146 -4.91 -20.89 -25.76
C SER A 146 -5.42 -21.87 -26.81
#